data_AF-A0A9D4V6Q7-F1
#
_entry.id   AF-A0A9D4V6Q7-F1
#
_cell.length_a   1.000
_cell.length_b   1.000
_cell.length_c   1.000
_cell.angle_alpha   90.00
_cell.angle_beta   90.00
_cell.angle_gamma   90.00
#
_symmetry.space_group_name_H-M   'P 1'
#
loop_
_entity.id
_entity.type
_entity.pdbx_description
1 polymer ?
#
loop_
_entity_poly.entity_id
_entity_poly.type
_entity_poly.pdbx_seq_one_letter_code
_entity_poly.pdbx_strand_id
1 'polypeptide(L)'
;MPSSIAIIHSRSTNVFTVVHRVQLIMVLMSIGFDRHRLRTKVNFEDVSKEFVVWQRYGGSLLQDNQNDKDAETKNSGWAAASDPAAQVALEGNNKGNSWFKDPRCGDLGYRGIFPSDTIPPLVEADKEVEEIYYLLMRLELGVAEGCSEIPKEKAIPLEYNLAWLNAISFEKGCYVGQELIARTQHRGVIRKRVMPIQFLNDSREDTEHNVVPGAEIFDSTTQKKVGDVTTVLGSRGLGLIRLEAVLKDAIPLVVQDSSGIHVKAYRPKWWPPDWCPEDLRHG
;
A
#
# COMPACT_ATOMS: atom_id res chain seq x y z
N MET A 1 -0.43 15.68 -4.19
CA MET A 1 0.92 15.81 -3.60
C MET A 1 1.85 14.80 -4.25
N PRO A 2 2.82 15.24 -5.08
CA PRO A 2 3.72 14.33 -5.76
C PRO A 2 4.49 13.45 -4.75
N SER A 3 4.82 12.23 -5.15
CA SER A 3 5.71 11.34 -4.38
C SER A 3 7.16 11.80 -4.58
N SER A 4 7.98 11.80 -3.52
CA SER A 4 9.42 12.07 -3.64
C SER A 4 10.19 10.77 -3.88
N ILE A 5 11.38 10.90 -4.46
CA ILE A 5 12.24 9.77 -4.79
C ILE A 5 13.62 10.02 -4.20
N ALA A 6 14.10 9.09 -3.38
CA ALA A 6 15.50 9.04 -2.95
C ALA A 6 16.19 7.89 -3.71
N ILE A 7 17.36 8.12 -4.28
CA ILE A 7 18.19 7.05 -4.81
C ILE A 7 19.22 6.65 -3.75
N ILE A 8 19.34 5.34 -3.53
CA ILE A 8 20.34 4.74 -2.65
C ILE A 8 21.38 4.05 -3.55
N HIS A 9 22.61 4.57 -3.51
CA HIS A 9 23.71 4.03 -4.30
C HIS A 9 24.79 3.44 -3.39
N SER A 10 25.13 2.15 -3.60
CA SER A 10 26.33 1.56 -3.01
C SER A 10 27.49 1.63 -4.01
N ARG A 11 28.70 1.98 -3.56
CA ARG A 11 29.90 2.03 -4.44
C ARG A 11 30.26 0.67 -5.08
N SER A 12 29.62 -0.42 -4.67
CA SER A 12 29.73 -1.75 -5.28
C SER A 12 28.51 -2.05 -6.15
N THR A 13 28.60 -1.86 -7.46
CA THR A 13 27.77 -2.41 -8.57
C THR A 13 26.23 -2.39 -8.48
N ASN A 14 25.63 -2.02 -7.35
CA ASN A 14 24.22 -2.21 -7.04
C ASN A 14 23.60 -0.86 -6.69
N VAL A 15 22.53 -0.51 -7.40
CA VAL A 15 21.79 0.74 -7.26
C VAL A 15 20.33 0.40 -6.98
N PHE A 16 19.74 1.13 -6.04
CA PHE A 16 18.37 0.94 -5.59
C PHE A 16 17.66 2.29 -5.51
N THR A 17 16.37 2.31 -5.82
CA THR A 17 15.56 3.53 -5.71
C THR A 17 14.53 3.33 -4.62
N VAL A 18 14.53 4.23 -3.65
CA VAL A 18 13.54 4.27 -2.57
C VAL A 18 12.56 5.40 -2.83
N VAL A 19 11.36 5.01 -3.23
CA VAL A 19 10.24 5.93 -3.40
C VAL A 19 9.57 6.17 -2.05
N HIS A 20 9.42 7.44 -1.67
CA HIS A 20 8.74 7.81 -0.42
C HIS A 20 7.93 9.11 -0.59
N ARG A 21 6.80 9.24 0.09
CA ARG A 21 6.07 10.53 0.14
C ARG A 21 6.96 11.64 0.69
N VAL A 22 6.89 12.84 0.07
CA VAL A 22 7.72 14.04 0.30
C VAL A 22 7.95 14.32 1.79
N GLN A 23 6.90 14.16 2.59
CA GLN A 23 6.87 14.58 3.99
C GLN A 23 7.84 13.82 4.91
N LEU A 24 8.41 12.70 4.46
CA LEU A 24 9.32 11.88 5.26
C LEU A 24 10.73 11.75 4.71
N ILE A 25 11.03 12.26 3.50
CA ILE A 25 12.32 12.00 2.86
C ILE A 25 13.48 12.56 3.69
N MET A 26 13.32 13.77 4.25
CA MET A 26 14.31 14.39 5.14
C MET A 26 14.52 13.60 6.44
N VAL A 27 13.45 13.08 7.04
CA VAL A 27 13.54 12.27 8.28
C VAL A 27 14.19 10.93 7.99
N LEU A 28 13.84 10.31 6.87
CA LEU A 28 14.37 9.03 6.44
C LEU A 28 15.89 9.13 6.17
N MET A 29 16.32 10.17 5.45
CA MET A 29 17.74 10.40 5.16
C MET A 29 18.52 10.76 6.43
N SER A 30 18.11 11.80 7.16
CA SER A 30 18.89 12.36 8.26
C SER A 30 18.88 11.54 9.55
N ILE A 31 17.80 10.81 9.84
CA ILE A 31 17.62 10.10 11.13
C ILE A 31 17.63 8.59 10.94
N GLY A 32 17.00 8.09 9.87
CA GLY A 32 16.90 6.66 9.59
C GLY A 32 18.20 6.10 9.02
N PHE A 33 18.56 6.55 7.83
CA PHE A 33 19.69 6.01 7.07
C PHE A 33 21.04 6.43 7.64
N ASP A 34 21.23 7.70 7.97
CA ASP A 34 22.52 8.16 8.52
C ASP A 34 22.89 7.46 9.84
N ARG A 35 21.89 7.12 10.68
CA ARG A 35 22.11 6.36 11.92
C ARG A 35 22.68 4.95 11.66
N HIS A 36 22.29 4.32 10.57
CA HIS A 36 22.69 2.95 10.22
C HIS A 36 23.82 2.91 9.16
N ARG A 37 24.28 4.07 8.68
CA ARG A 37 25.36 4.21 7.69
C ARG A 37 26.75 3.99 8.29
N LEU A 38 26.90 4.10 9.62
CA LEU A 38 28.20 3.97 10.30
C LEU A 38 28.93 2.69 9.87
N ARG A 39 30.07 2.87 9.18
CA ARG A 39 30.98 1.83 8.64
C ARG A 39 30.52 1.11 7.37
N THR A 40 29.44 1.54 6.73
CA THR A 40 28.95 0.98 5.46
C THR A 40 29.28 1.92 4.29
N LYS A 41 29.84 1.38 3.20
CA LYS A 41 30.21 2.16 1.98
C LYS A 41 28.99 2.44 1.08
N VAL A 42 27.99 3.14 1.63
CA VAL A 42 26.74 3.50 0.92
C VAL A 42 26.55 5.01 0.92
N ASN A 43 26.13 5.54 -0.23
CA ASN A 43 25.77 6.94 -0.42
C ASN A 43 24.27 7.06 -0.61
N PHE A 44 23.71 8.17 -0.13
CA PHE A 44 22.30 8.51 -0.26
C PHE A 44 22.20 9.83 -1.02
N GLU A 45 21.35 9.88 -2.04
CA GLU A 45 21.13 11.05 -2.87
C GLU A 45 19.62 11.32 -3.00
N ASP A 46 19.23 12.57 -2.80
CA ASP A 46 17.86 13.02 -3.01
C ASP A 46 17.73 13.50 -4.45
N VAL A 47 17.01 12.73 -5.27
CA VAL A 47 16.78 13.01 -6.69
C VAL A 47 15.33 13.38 -6.96
N SER A 48 14.58 13.76 -5.92
CA SER A 48 13.14 14.03 -6.03
C SER A 48 12.79 15.21 -6.95
N LYS A 49 13.79 16.02 -7.33
CA LYS A 49 13.65 17.09 -8.33
C LYS A 49 13.89 16.60 -9.77
N GLU A 50 14.69 15.55 -9.92
CA GLU A 50 15.12 15.02 -11.21
C GLU A 50 14.17 13.94 -11.71
N PHE A 51 13.49 13.22 -10.81
CA PHE A 51 12.61 12.12 -11.16
C PHE A 51 11.26 12.22 -10.47
N VAL A 52 10.23 11.76 -11.19
CA VAL A 52 8.85 11.67 -10.74
C VAL A 52 8.33 10.24 -10.86
N VAL A 53 7.48 9.84 -9.91
CA VAL A 53 6.86 8.52 -9.91
C VAL A 53 5.50 8.62 -10.57
N TRP A 54 5.27 7.74 -11.52
CA TRP A 54 3.98 7.59 -12.17
C TRP A 54 3.35 6.24 -11.83
N GLN A 55 2.03 6.24 -11.75
CA GLN A 55 1.23 5.03 -11.70
C GLN A 55 0.37 4.95 -12.96
N ARG A 56 0.35 3.77 -13.58
CA ARG A 56 -0.48 3.45 -14.74
C ARG A 56 -1.41 2.29 -14.39
N TYR A 57 -2.72 2.53 -14.42
CA TYR A 57 -3.74 1.59 -13.97
C TYR A 57 -5.01 1.72 -14.81
N GLY A 58 -5.86 0.70 -14.80
CA GLY A 58 -7.13 0.67 -15.55
C GLY A 58 -7.54 -0.73 -16.02
N GLY A 59 -8.83 -0.92 -16.29
CA GLY A 59 -9.42 -2.24 -16.55
C GLY A 59 -8.87 -2.98 -17.78
N SER A 60 -8.41 -2.26 -18.81
CA SER A 60 -7.80 -2.86 -20.00
C SER A 60 -6.46 -3.54 -19.70
N LEU A 61 -5.70 -2.99 -18.73
CA LEU A 61 -4.38 -3.49 -18.35
C LEU A 61 -4.43 -4.77 -17.50
N LEU A 62 -5.59 -5.04 -16.88
CA LEU A 62 -5.81 -6.25 -16.09
C LEU A 62 -6.08 -7.49 -16.94
N GLN A 63 -6.49 -7.32 -18.21
CA GLN A 63 -6.73 -8.45 -19.12
C GLN A 63 -5.43 -9.07 -19.64
N ASP A 64 -4.37 -8.27 -19.82
CA ASP A 64 -3.03 -8.77 -20.18
C ASP A 64 -2.44 -9.73 -19.14
N ASN A 65 -2.87 -9.63 -17.86
CA ASN A 65 -2.44 -10.56 -16.81
C ASN A 65 -2.93 -12.02 -17.03
N GLN A 66 -3.93 -12.27 -17.88
CA GLN A 66 -4.37 -13.66 -18.15
C GLN A 66 -3.53 -14.38 -19.20
N ASN A 67 -2.88 -13.64 -20.10
CA ASN A 67 -2.02 -14.21 -21.14
C ASN A 67 -0.57 -14.42 -20.66
N ASP A 68 -0.19 -13.77 -19.57
CA ASP A 68 1.17 -13.75 -19.01
C ASP A 68 1.35 -14.77 -17.86
N LYS A 69 0.71 -15.95 -17.96
CA LYS A 69 0.86 -17.04 -16.98
C LYS A 69 2.27 -17.64 -16.95
N ASP A 70 3.13 -17.28 -17.90
CA ASP A 70 4.52 -17.74 -18.00
C ASP A 70 5.54 -16.76 -17.36
N ALA A 71 5.07 -15.71 -16.68
CA ALA A 71 5.91 -14.79 -15.91
C ALA A 71 5.78 -14.99 -14.38
N GLU A 72 5.45 -16.21 -13.95
CA GLU A 72 5.89 -16.64 -12.62
C GLU A 72 7.41 -16.39 -12.53
N THR A 73 7.82 -15.69 -11.46
CA THR A 73 9.22 -15.51 -11.05
C THR A 73 10.20 -14.81 -12.02
N LYS A 74 9.78 -13.69 -12.64
CA LYS A 74 10.71 -12.56 -12.90
C LYS A 74 10.30 -11.26 -12.23
N ASN A 75 9.43 -11.32 -11.22
CA ASN A 75 9.33 -10.23 -10.27
C ASN A 75 10.66 -10.18 -9.51
N SER A 76 11.53 -9.25 -9.89
CA SER A 76 12.87 -9.04 -9.34
C SER A 76 12.78 -8.40 -7.94
N GLY A 77 11.99 -9.04 -7.08
CA GLY A 77 11.88 -8.73 -5.67
C GLY A 77 13.03 -9.41 -4.93
N TRP A 78 13.99 -8.60 -4.51
CA TRP A 78 14.91 -8.88 -3.40
C TRP A 78 16.08 -9.85 -3.62
N ALA A 79 16.04 -10.74 -4.63
CA ALA A 79 17.18 -11.61 -4.97
C ALA A 79 18.03 -11.09 -6.15
N ALA A 80 17.54 -10.10 -6.90
CA ALA A 80 18.33 -9.44 -7.92
C ALA A 80 19.30 -8.47 -7.25
N ALA A 81 20.59 -8.56 -7.58
CA ALA A 81 21.61 -7.60 -7.15
C ALA A 81 21.31 -6.15 -7.61
N SER A 82 20.30 -5.96 -8.45
CA SER A 82 19.87 -4.68 -8.99
C SER A 82 18.35 -4.59 -8.99
N ASP A 83 17.84 -3.41 -8.62
CA ASP A 83 16.48 -2.99 -8.91
C ASP A 83 16.43 -2.48 -10.37
N PRO A 84 15.67 -3.12 -11.28
CA PRO A 84 15.59 -2.70 -12.67
C PRO A 84 15.08 -1.26 -12.84
N ALA A 85 14.17 -0.80 -11.98
CA ALA A 85 13.70 0.59 -12.02
C ALA A 85 14.80 1.56 -11.58
N ALA A 86 15.64 1.15 -10.63
CA ALA A 86 16.79 1.93 -10.18
C ALA A 86 17.95 1.96 -11.18
N GLN A 87 18.25 0.83 -11.84
CA GLN A 87 19.22 0.80 -12.92
C GLN A 87 18.77 1.64 -14.09
N VAL A 88 17.47 1.59 -14.44
CA VAL A 88 16.89 2.41 -15.51
C VAL A 88 16.95 3.91 -15.17
N ALA A 89 16.71 4.30 -13.91
CA ALA A 89 16.87 5.68 -13.45
C ALA A 89 18.33 6.16 -13.48
N LEU A 90 19.30 5.28 -13.18
CA LEU A 90 20.73 5.63 -13.17
C LEU A 90 21.37 5.66 -14.57
N GLU A 91 20.99 4.73 -15.45
CA GLU A 91 21.69 4.53 -16.73
C GLU A 91 21.40 5.60 -17.78
N GLY A 92 20.33 6.39 -17.63
CA GLY A 92 20.02 7.54 -18.49
C GLY A 92 19.75 7.19 -19.97
N ASN A 93 18.55 7.52 -20.45
CA ASN A 93 18.11 7.62 -21.86
C ASN A 93 18.37 6.51 -22.89
N ASN A 94 19.11 5.43 -22.61
CA ASN A 94 19.27 4.33 -23.59
C ASN A 94 18.46 3.05 -23.25
N LYS A 95 17.85 2.99 -22.07
CA LYS A 95 16.84 1.97 -21.65
C LYS A 95 15.71 2.58 -20.76
N GLY A 96 15.66 3.91 -20.69
CA GLY A 96 15.16 4.74 -19.58
C GLY A 96 13.67 4.78 -19.27
N ASN A 97 12.78 4.19 -20.07
CA ASN A 97 11.35 4.49 -20.03
C ASN A 97 10.48 3.22 -19.92
N SER A 98 10.62 2.44 -18.85
CA SER A 98 9.86 1.20 -18.69
C SER A 98 8.88 1.25 -17.52
N TRP A 99 7.68 0.74 -17.78
CA TRP A 99 6.67 0.47 -16.76
C TRP A 99 6.92 -0.91 -16.14
N PHE A 100 6.87 -1.00 -14.81
CA PHE A 100 7.03 -2.25 -14.06
C PHE A 100 5.75 -2.59 -13.31
N LYS A 101 5.40 -3.87 -13.17
CA LYS A 101 4.23 -4.28 -12.38
C LYS A 101 4.38 -3.77 -10.94
N ASP A 102 3.30 -3.24 -10.36
CA ASP A 102 3.33 -2.79 -8.97
C ASP A 102 3.64 -3.98 -8.05
N PRO A 103 4.66 -3.90 -7.19
CA PRO A 103 5.09 -5.04 -6.39
C PRO A 103 4.09 -5.41 -5.29
N ARG A 104 3.14 -4.53 -4.94
CA ARG A 104 2.19 -4.75 -3.84
C ARG A 104 1.08 -5.71 -4.24
N CYS A 105 0.40 -5.44 -5.35
CA CYS A 105 -0.57 -6.34 -5.97
C CYS A 105 -0.80 -5.97 -7.44
N GLY A 106 -1.14 -6.96 -8.28
CA GLY A 106 -1.34 -6.76 -9.71
C GLY A 106 -2.48 -5.80 -10.06
N ASP A 107 -3.47 -5.66 -9.17
CA ASP A 107 -4.62 -4.78 -9.37
C ASP A 107 -4.25 -3.28 -9.34
N LEU A 108 -3.09 -2.93 -8.79
CA LEU A 108 -2.57 -1.55 -8.81
C LEU A 108 -1.94 -1.18 -10.16
N GLY A 109 -1.83 -2.13 -11.08
CA GLY A 109 -1.26 -1.91 -12.41
C GLY A 109 0.26 -1.80 -12.39
N TYR A 110 0.77 -0.73 -12.97
CA TYR A 110 2.19 -0.52 -13.22
C TYR A 110 2.70 0.76 -12.58
N ARG A 111 3.96 0.74 -12.18
CA ARG A 111 4.72 1.87 -11.65
C ARG A 111 5.92 2.15 -12.55
N GLY A 112 6.20 3.44 -12.75
CA GLY A 112 7.38 3.88 -13.48
C GLY A 112 8.02 5.08 -12.79
N ILE A 113 9.34 5.22 -12.97
CA ILE A 113 10.13 6.35 -12.50
C ILE A 113 10.71 6.99 -13.74
N PHE A 114 10.38 8.26 -13.96
CA PHE A 114 10.73 8.98 -15.19
C PHE A 114 11.37 10.33 -14.82
N PRO A 115 12.25 10.87 -15.68
CA PRO A 115 12.75 12.23 -15.51
C PRO A 115 11.60 13.24 -15.39
N SER A 116 11.76 14.25 -14.54
CA SER A 116 10.72 15.24 -14.23
C SER A 116 10.35 16.14 -15.41
N ASP A 117 11.22 16.23 -16.42
CA ASP A 117 11.03 16.98 -17.66
C ASP A 117 10.43 16.13 -18.81
N THR A 118 10.14 14.86 -18.55
CA THR A 118 9.74 13.90 -19.57
C THR A 118 8.34 13.36 -19.31
N ILE A 119 7.50 13.35 -20.35
CA ILE A 119 6.21 12.66 -20.30
C ILE A 119 6.49 11.16 -20.44
N PRO A 120 5.95 10.30 -19.55
CA PRO A 120 6.15 8.86 -19.65
C PRO A 120 5.62 8.33 -20.99
N PRO A 121 6.09 7.16 -21.46
CA PRO A 121 5.55 6.54 -22.66
C PRO A 121 4.09 6.15 -22.41
N LEU A 122 3.18 6.96 -22.92
CA LEU A 122 1.73 6.75 -22.90
C LEU A 122 1.30 6.10 -24.22
N VAL A 123 0.33 5.18 -24.16
CA VAL A 123 -0.38 4.73 -25.36
C VAL A 123 -1.57 5.65 -25.62
N GLU A 124 -2.13 5.67 -26.85
CA GLU A 124 -3.24 6.58 -27.22
C GLU A 124 -4.48 6.47 -26.31
N ALA A 125 -4.67 5.33 -25.63
CA ALA A 125 -5.76 5.10 -24.69
C ALA A 125 -5.49 5.63 -23.26
N ASP A 126 -4.23 5.98 -22.93
CA ASP A 126 -3.89 6.48 -21.60
C ASP A 126 -4.33 7.94 -21.47
N LYS A 127 -5.07 8.25 -20.39
CA LYS A 127 -5.45 9.61 -20.03
C LYS A 127 -4.83 9.95 -18.68
N GLU A 128 -4.09 11.06 -18.64
CA GLU A 128 -3.62 11.61 -17.38
C GLU A 128 -4.83 12.04 -16.53
N VAL A 129 -4.81 11.63 -15.26
CA VAL A 129 -5.86 11.93 -14.30
C VAL A 129 -5.24 12.47 -13.01
N GLU A 130 -6.04 13.21 -12.26
CA GLU A 130 -5.62 13.73 -10.96
C GLU A 130 -5.34 12.60 -9.97
N GLU A 131 -4.43 12.87 -9.02
CA GLU A 131 -4.01 11.89 -8.01
C GLU A 131 -5.18 11.36 -7.15
N ILE A 132 -6.26 12.15 -7.01
CA ILE A 132 -7.46 11.75 -6.27
C ILE A 132 -8.09 10.45 -6.82
N TYR A 133 -8.00 10.21 -8.13
CA TYR A 133 -8.50 8.98 -8.75
C TYR A 133 -7.61 7.78 -8.41
N TYR A 134 -6.29 7.98 -8.30
CA TYR A 134 -5.37 6.94 -7.84
C TYR A 134 -5.62 6.62 -6.37
N LEU A 135 -5.84 7.64 -5.53
CA LEU A 135 -6.23 7.45 -4.14
C LEU A 135 -7.53 6.63 -4.07
N LEU A 136 -8.58 7.03 -4.79
CA LEU A 136 -9.86 6.30 -4.81
C LEU A 136 -9.67 4.81 -5.14
N MET A 137 -8.94 4.51 -6.22
CA MET A 137 -8.63 3.12 -6.59
C MET A 137 -7.91 2.37 -5.45
N ARG A 138 -6.92 2.98 -4.80
CA ARG A 138 -6.22 2.34 -3.66
C ARG A 138 -7.16 2.07 -2.48
N LEU A 139 -8.05 3.00 -2.17
CA LEU A 139 -9.03 2.84 -1.10
C LEU A 139 -9.97 1.68 -1.41
N GLU A 140 -10.44 1.55 -2.65
CA GLU A 140 -11.27 0.42 -3.09
C GLU A 140 -10.52 -0.92 -3.05
N LEU A 141 -9.22 -0.91 -3.34
CA LEU A 141 -8.37 -2.08 -3.21
C LEU A 141 -7.98 -2.38 -1.76
N GLY A 142 -8.25 -1.51 -0.78
CA GLY A 142 -7.82 -1.74 0.60
C GLY A 142 -6.31 -1.60 0.81
N VAL A 143 -5.63 -0.79 -0.01
CA VAL A 143 -4.16 -0.63 0.02
C VAL A 143 -3.78 0.71 0.64
N ALA A 144 -3.29 0.65 1.88
CA ALA A 144 -2.76 1.82 2.58
C ALA A 144 -1.40 2.26 1.99
N GLU A 145 -1.18 3.58 1.89
CA GLU A 145 0.06 4.18 1.40
C GLU A 145 0.44 5.44 2.20
N GLY A 146 1.70 5.54 2.59
CA GLY A 146 2.24 6.74 3.23
C GLY A 146 1.82 6.90 4.70
N CYS A 147 2.38 7.93 5.34
CA CYS A 147 2.31 8.10 6.79
C CYS A 147 0.96 8.63 7.31
N SER A 148 0.15 9.22 6.43
CA SER A 148 -1.23 9.61 6.75
C SER A 148 -2.13 8.39 6.96
N GLU A 149 -1.84 7.30 6.25
CA GLU A 149 -2.64 6.07 6.29
C GLU A 149 -1.99 5.02 7.19
N ILE A 150 -0.64 4.98 7.23
CA ILE A 150 0.17 4.06 8.04
C ILE A 150 0.91 4.86 9.13
N PRO A 151 0.33 5.03 10.32
CA PRO A 151 0.87 5.88 11.36
C PRO A 151 2.20 5.34 11.90
N LYS A 152 3.22 6.19 11.88
CA LYS A 152 4.55 5.89 12.41
C LYS A 152 4.45 5.44 13.88
N GLU A 153 5.27 4.45 14.27
CA GLU A 153 5.40 3.92 15.64
C GLU A 153 4.14 3.25 16.23
N LYS A 154 2.97 3.41 15.60
CA LYS A 154 1.71 2.81 16.04
C LYS A 154 1.24 1.67 15.15
N ALA A 155 1.53 1.73 13.85
CA ALA A 155 1.11 0.71 12.90
C ALA A 155 1.78 -0.64 13.16
N ILE A 156 0.99 -1.70 13.27
CA ILE A 156 1.48 -3.07 13.27
C ILE A 156 1.50 -3.57 11.82
N PRO A 157 2.67 -3.88 11.22
CA PRO A 157 2.78 -4.17 9.79
C PRO A 157 1.81 -5.23 9.26
N LEU A 158 1.54 -6.26 10.07
CA LEU A 158 0.64 -7.35 9.71
C LEU A 158 -0.83 -6.93 9.68
N GLU A 159 -1.26 -5.95 10.48
CA GLU A 159 -2.62 -5.39 10.42
C GLU A 159 -2.81 -4.54 9.15
N TYR A 160 -1.75 -3.93 8.64
CA TYR A 160 -1.74 -3.15 7.39
C TYR A 160 -1.54 -4.01 6.14
N ASN A 161 -1.70 -5.34 6.27
CA ASN A 161 -1.57 -6.31 5.19
C ASN A 161 -0.18 -6.33 4.52
N LEU A 162 0.86 -5.78 5.15
CA LEU A 162 2.19 -5.64 4.53
C LEU A 162 2.85 -6.98 4.19
N ALA A 163 2.50 -8.06 4.90
CA ALA A 163 2.95 -9.41 4.54
C ALA A 163 2.30 -9.91 3.24
N TRP A 164 1.03 -9.56 2.98
CA TRP A 164 0.31 -9.95 1.77
C TRP A 164 0.57 -9.01 0.59
N LEU A 165 1.06 -7.80 0.86
CA LEU A 165 1.49 -6.82 -0.14
C LEU A 165 3.00 -6.93 -0.44
N ASN A 166 3.59 -8.11 -0.25
CA ASN A 166 4.99 -8.44 -0.54
C ASN A 166 6.05 -7.54 0.13
N ALA A 167 5.71 -6.85 1.23
CA ALA A 167 6.64 -5.94 1.91
C ALA A 167 7.47 -6.63 3.02
N ILE A 168 7.10 -7.85 3.42
CA ILE A 168 7.78 -8.64 4.46
C ILE A 168 8.17 -9.99 3.88
N SER A 169 9.42 -10.39 4.09
CA SER A 169 9.91 -11.75 3.82
C SER A 169 10.31 -12.38 5.14
N PHE A 170 9.82 -13.60 5.37
CA PHE A 170 10.13 -14.41 6.56
C PHE A 170 11.37 -15.29 6.36
N GLU A 171 11.85 -15.43 5.12
CA GLU A 171 12.96 -16.30 4.74
C GLU A 171 14.28 -15.54 4.57
N LYS A 172 14.25 -14.20 4.55
CA LYS A 172 15.46 -13.38 4.41
C LYS A 172 16.26 -13.27 5.72
N GLY A 173 17.51 -12.83 5.57
CA GLY A 173 18.40 -12.56 6.70
C GLY A 173 17.89 -11.50 7.68
N CYS A 174 18.63 -11.32 8.77
CA CYS A 174 18.22 -10.48 9.90
C CYS A 174 17.94 -9.02 9.50
N TYR A 175 16.77 -8.49 9.87
CA TYR A 175 16.43 -7.07 9.70
C TYR A 175 15.79 -6.49 10.97
N VAL A 176 15.84 -5.16 11.12
CA VAL A 176 15.34 -4.46 12.32
C VAL A 176 13.84 -4.72 12.49
N GLY A 177 13.45 -5.18 13.69
CA GLY A 177 12.05 -5.46 14.03
C GLY A 177 11.55 -6.85 13.58
N GLN A 178 12.40 -7.68 12.96
CA GLN A 178 12.01 -9.02 12.49
C GLN A 178 11.46 -9.89 13.62
N GLU A 179 12.08 -9.89 14.81
CA GLU A 179 11.65 -10.75 15.91
C GLU A 179 10.20 -10.49 16.31
N LEU A 180 9.82 -9.21 16.40
CA LEU A 180 8.46 -8.81 16.74
C LEU A 180 7.47 -9.25 15.65
N ILE A 181 7.82 -9.02 14.38
CA ILE A 181 6.97 -9.39 13.24
C ILE A 181 6.80 -10.91 13.16
N ALA A 182 7.87 -11.67 13.27
CA ALA A 182 7.84 -13.13 13.25
C ALA A 182 7.04 -13.69 14.43
N ARG A 183 7.21 -13.11 15.63
CA ARG A 183 6.43 -13.51 16.82
C ARG A 183 4.94 -13.27 16.60
N THR A 184 4.54 -12.11 16.08
CA THR A 184 3.13 -11.82 15.78
C THR A 184 2.58 -12.73 14.68
N GLN A 185 3.39 -13.08 13.68
CA GLN A 185 2.97 -14.01 12.62
C GLN A 185 2.76 -15.44 13.12
N HIS A 186 3.69 -15.98 13.93
CA HIS A 186 3.68 -17.38 14.33
C HIS A 186 2.88 -17.67 15.61
N ARG A 187 2.73 -16.68 16.48
CA ARG A 187 2.05 -16.83 17.79
C ARG A 187 0.89 -15.88 17.99
N GLY A 188 0.81 -14.82 17.18
CA GLY A 188 -0.22 -13.80 17.30
C GLY A 188 -1.43 -14.14 16.44
N VAL A 189 -2.62 -13.99 17.01
CA VAL A 189 -3.83 -13.86 16.21
C VAL A 189 -3.92 -12.42 15.73
N ILE A 190 -3.83 -12.22 14.42
CA ILE A 190 -4.12 -10.92 13.80
C ILE A 190 -5.64 -10.76 13.82
N ARG A 191 -6.15 -9.92 14.73
CA ARG A 191 -7.60 -9.71 14.91
C ARG A 191 -8.14 -8.53 14.13
N LYS A 192 -7.29 -7.54 13.82
CA LYS A 192 -7.65 -6.35 13.05
C LYS A 192 -6.86 -6.29 11.77
N ARG A 193 -7.47 -5.81 10.71
CA ARG A 193 -6.80 -5.48 9.46
C ARG A 193 -7.32 -4.17 8.90
N VAL A 194 -6.50 -3.51 8.09
CA VAL A 194 -6.98 -2.44 7.22
C VAL A 194 -7.89 -3.06 6.18
N MET A 195 -9.11 -2.54 6.11
CA MET A 195 -10.18 -2.95 5.23
C MET A 195 -10.64 -1.76 4.39
N PRO A 196 -10.96 -1.98 3.10
CA PRO A 196 -11.69 -0.99 2.32
C PRO A 196 -13.09 -0.81 2.91
N ILE A 197 -13.54 0.43 3.00
CA ILE A 197 -14.84 0.80 3.53
C ILE A 197 -15.63 1.69 2.57
N GLN A 198 -16.95 1.54 2.62
CA GLN A 198 -17.94 2.31 1.90
C GLN A 198 -18.94 2.91 2.90
N PHE A 199 -19.23 4.20 2.77
CA PHE A 199 -20.21 4.91 3.60
C PHE A 199 -21.55 4.96 2.89
N LEU A 200 -22.60 4.51 3.58
CA LEU A 200 -23.96 4.40 3.05
C LEU A 200 -24.94 5.16 3.93
N ASN A 201 -25.95 5.78 3.31
CA ASN A 201 -27.10 6.33 4.03
C ASN A 201 -28.08 5.20 4.46
N ASP A 202 -29.17 5.57 5.13
CA ASP A 202 -30.22 4.62 5.54
C ASP A 202 -30.89 3.90 4.35
N SER A 203 -30.93 4.55 3.18
CA SER A 203 -31.41 3.97 1.92
C SER A 203 -30.39 3.04 1.24
N ARG A 204 -29.22 2.80 1.85
CA ARG A 204 -28.10 2.00 1.28
C ARG A 204 -27.46 2.59 0.03
N GLU A 205 -27.54 3.90 -0.16
CA GLU A 205 -26.89 4.64 -1.23
C GLU A 205 -25.59 5.28 -0.74
N ASP A 206 -24.65 5.49 -1.66
CA ASP A 206 -23.38 6.15 -1.37
C ASP A 206 -23.62 7.54 -0.77
N THR A 207 -22.99 7.83 0.38
CA THR A 207 -23.13 9.11 1.05
C THR A 207 -21.78 9.68 1.45
N GLU A 208 -21.63 10.98 1.21
CA GLU A 208 -20.47 11.77 1.59
C GLU A 208 -20.89 12.66 2.77
N HIS A 209 -20.99 12.06 3.96
CA HIS A 209 -21.23 12.82 5.18
C HIS A 209 -19.89 13.13 5.88
N ASN A 210 -19.92 14.00 6.90
CA ASN A 210 -18.76 14.48 7.69
C ASN A 210 -18.04 13.39 8.51
N VAL A 211 -17.71 12.24 7.90
CA VAL A 211 -16.83 11.23 8.48
C VAL A 211 -15.40 11.72 8.34
N VAL A 212 -14.68 11.76 9.44
CA VAL A 212 -13.27 12.18 9.47
C VAL A 212 -12.37 10.99 9.82
N PRO A 213 -11.11 10.98 9.35
CA PRO A 213 -10.11 10.06 9.88
C PRO A 213 -10.05 10.11 11.41
N GLY A 214 -10.02 8.95 12.04
CA GLY A 214 -10.11 8.78 13.49
C GLY A 214 -11.52 8.53 14.02
N ALA A 215 -12.57 8.64 13.19
CA ALA A 215 -13.92 8.32 13.60
C ALA A 215 -14.04 6.84 14.01
N GLU A 216 -14.73 6.57 15.11
CA GLU A 216 -14.87 5.22 15.65
C GLU A 216 -15.97 4.45 14.91
N ILE A 217 -15.73 3.16 14.65
CA ILE A 217 -16.69 2.25 14.01
C ILE A 217 -17.24 1.30 15.06
N PHE A 218 -18.56 1.23 15.13
CA PHE A 218 -19.30 0.39 16.08
C PHE A 218 -20.13 -0.67 15.37
N ASP A 219 -20.29 -1.80 16.05
CA ASP A 219 -21.34 -2.77 15.76
C ASP A 219 -22.67 -2.21 16.28
N SER A 220 -23.65 -2.02 15.39
CA SER A 220 -24.95 -1.46 15.76
C SER A 220 -25.77 -2.36 16.69
N THR A 221 -25.54 -3.68 16.65
CA THR A 221 -26.25 -4.68 17.45
C THR A 221 -25.68 -4.76 18.85
N THR A 222 -24.36 -4.88 18.96
CA THR A 222 -23.69 -5.04 20.27
C THR A 222 -23.27 -3.73 20.91
N GLN A 223 -23.33 -2.61 20.17
CA GLN A 223 -22.84 -1.29 20.58
C GLN A 223 -21.36 -1.31 21.02
N LYS A 224 -20.59 -2.26 20.49
CA LYS A 224 -19.15 -2.39 20.77
C LYS A 224 -18.33 -1.75 19.66
N LYS A 225 -17.27 -1.06 20.05
CA LYS A 225 -16.27 -0.54 19.12
C LYS A 225 -15.54 -1.70 18.42
N VAL A 226 -15.58 -1.71 17.09
CA VAL A 226 -14.94 -2.73 16.25
C VAL A 226 -13.74 -2.20 15.47
N GLY A 227 -13.58 -0.88 15.34
CA GLY A 227 -12.48 -0.30 14.59
C GLY A 227 -12.50 1.22 14.55
N ASP A 228 -11.65 1.76 13.70
CA ASP A 228 -11.45 3.19 13.49
C ASP A 228 -11.30 3.47 11.99
N VAL A 229 -11.90 4.55 11.51
CA VAL A 229 -11.71 5.06 10.14
C VAL A 229 -10.30 5.64 10.03
N THR A 230 -9.51 5.22 9.05
CA THR A 230 -8.13 5.71 8.86
C THR A 230 -8.03 6.73 7.72
N THR A 231 -8.87 6.58 6.69
CA THR A 231 -8.80 7.43 5.49
C THR A 231 -10.18 7.56 4.89
N VAL A 232 -10.52 8.75 4.38
CA VAL A 232 -11.82 9.06 3.80
C VAL A 232 -11.60 9.82 2.49
N LEU A 233 -12.34 9.42 1.45
CA LEU A 233 -12.46 10.14 0.19
C LEU A 233 -13.88 9.93 -0.35
N GLY A 234 -14.71 10.97 -0.28
CA GLY A 234 -16.13 10.87 -0.61
C GLY A 234 -16.80 9.77 0.20
N SER A 235 -17.50 8.84 -0.47
CA SER A 235 -18.17 7.68 0.14
C SER A 235 -17.26 6.45 0.30
N ARG A 236 -15.95 6.58 0.09
CA ARG A 236 -14.96 5.49 0.17
C ARG A 236 -13.89 5.80 1.23
N GLY A 237 -13.21 4.76 1.69
CA GLY A 237 -12.16 4.93 2.69
C GLY A 237 -11.43 3.66 3.05
N LEU A 238 -10.60 3.79 4.08
CA LEU A 238 -9.99 2.66 4.78
C LEU A 238 -10.39 2.71 6.26
N GLY A 239 -10.54 1.53 6.86
CA GLY A 239 -10.76 1.38 8.29
C GLY A 239 -9.90 0.25 8.86
N LEU A 240 -9.34 0.47 10.05
CA LEU A 240 -8.67 -0.59 10.82
C LEU A 240 -9.74 -1.32 11.65
N ILE A 241 -10.27 -2.41 11.11
CA ILE A 241 -11.47 -3.08 11.63
C ILE A 241 -11.14 -4.50 12.09
N ARG A 242 -11.80 -4.95 13.15
CA ARG A 242 -11.77 -6.34 13.58
C ARG A 242 -12.33 -7.27 12.50
N LEU A 243 -11.60 -8.32 12.18
CA LEU A 243 -11.94 -9.28 11.13
C LEU A 243 -13.27 -9.99 11.36
N GLU A 244 -13.59 -10.31 12.62
CA GLU A 244 -14.88 -10.90 12.98
C GLU A 244 -16.07 -10.03 12.59
N ALA A 245 -15.91 -8.71 12.59
CA ALA A 245 -16.95 -7.75 12.26
C ALA A 245 -17.21 -7.66 10.75
N VAL A 246 -16.21 -8.04 9.94
CA VAL A 246 -16.30 -7.97 8.46
C VAL A 246 -16.59 -9.33 7.85
N LEU A 247 -15.88 -10.39 8.28
CA LEU A 247 -15.94 -11.70 7.63
C LEU A 247 -17.18 -12.52 8.00
N LYS A 248 -17.89 -12.18 9.08
CA LYS A 248 -19.15 -12.85 9.45
C LYS A 248 -20.37 -12.29 8.70
N ASP A 249 -20.20 -11.28 7.83
CA ASP A 249 -21.20 -10.66 6.92
C ASP A 249 -22.58 -10.32 7.52
N ALA A 250 -22.71 -10.33 8.85
CA ALA A 250 -23.98 -10.25 9.56
C ALA A 250 -24.09 -9.01 10.47
N ILE A 251 -23.02 -8.23 10.62
CA ILE A 251 -22.94 -7.18 11.61
C ILE A 251 -23.09 -5.83 10.91
N PRO A 252 -24.19 -5.08 11.15
CA PRO A 252 -24.33 -3.74 10.62
C PRO A 252 -23.35 -2.82 11.34
N LEU A 253 -22.46 -2.17 10.59
CA LEU A 253 -21.48 -1.24 11.15
C LEU A 253 -21.97 0.20 10.99
N VAL A 254 -21.71 1.04 11.98
CA VAL A 254 -22.07 2.46 11.98
C VAL A 254 -20.90 3.31 12.47
N VAL A 255 -20.85 4.56 12.01
CA VAL A 255 -19.89 5.55 12.52
C VAL A 255 -20.45 6.19 13.78
N GLN A 256 -19.63 6.34 14.82
CA GLN A 256 -20.03 7.03 16.05
C GLN A 256 -20.50 8.47 15.77
N ASP A 257 -21.54 8.89 16.48
CA ASP A 257 -22.08 10.26 16.47
C ASP A 257 -22.53 10.78 15.08
N SER A 258 -22.61 9.89 14.08
CA SER A 258 -23.09 10.19 12.74
C SER A 258 -24.38 9.42 12.47
N SER A 259 -25.49 10.01 12.88
CA SER A 259 -26.82 9.41 12.68
C SER A 259 -27.07 9.12 11.20
N GLY A 260 -27.39 7.87 10.88
CA GLY A 260 -27.75 7.44 9.52
C GLY A 260 -26.58 7.06 8.61
N ILE A 261 -25.33 7.04 9.12
CA ILE A 261 -24.19 6.52 8.34
C ILE A 261 -23.91 5.06 8.70
N HIS A 262 -24.12 4.20 7.72
CA HIS A 262 -23.71 2.80 7.76
C HIS A 262 -22.34 2.64 7.10
N VAL A 263 -21.52 1.75 7.66
CA VAL A 263 -20.23 1.38 7.09
C VAL A 263 -20.35 -0.01 6.51
N LYS A 264 -20.00 -0.16 5.24
CA LYS A 264 -19.80 -1.46 4.61
C LYS A 264 -18.32 -1.68 4.43
N ALA A 265 -17.77 -2.68 5.12
CA ALA A 265 -16.39 -3.14 4.91
C ALA A 265 -16.42 -4.43 4.09
N TYR A 266 -15.40 -4.66 3.26
CA TYR A 266 -15.33 -5.86 2.44
C TYR A 266 -13.91 -6.41 2.35
N ARG A 267 -13.80 -7.71 2.10
CA ARG A 267 -12.52 -8.39 1.87
C ARG A 267 -11.98 -8.01 0.49
N PRO A 268 -10.75 -7.46 0.38
CA PRO A 268 -10.11 -7.22 -0.91
C PRO A 268 -9.93 -8.50 -1.73
N LYS A 269 -10.08 -8.39 -3.06
CA LYS A 269 -9.99 -9.55 -3.98
C LYS A 269 -8.60 -10.17 -4.05
N TRP A 270 -7.55 -9.36 -3.90
CA TRP A 270 -6.15 -9.83 -3.94
C TRP A 270 -5.71 -10.55 -2.65
N TRP A 271 -6.55 -10.61 -1.61
CA TRP A 271 -6.23 -11.42 -0.44
C TRP A 271 -6.10 -12.90 -0.84
N PRO A 272 -5.21 -13.67 -0.18
CA PRO A 272 -5.05 -15.09 -0.51
C PRO A 272 -6.40 -15.81 -0.39
N PRO A 273 -6.85 -16.55 -1.42
CA PRO A 273 -8.20 -17.13 -1.46
C PRO A 273 -8.43 -18.11 -0.31
N ASP A 274 -7.44 -18.96 -0.05
CA ASP A 274 -7.48 -20.02 0.97
C ASP A 274 -7.29 -19.51 2.40
N TRP A 275 -7.08 -18.20 2.59
CA TRP A 275 -6.94 -17.65 3.91
C TRP A 275 -8.31 -17.58 4.62
N CYS A 276 -8.39 -18.29 5.74
CA CYS A 276 -9.49 -18.21 6.70
C CYS A 276 -8.89 -18.15 8.13
N PRO A 277 -9.27 -17.16 8.96
CA PRO A 277 -8.84 -17.11 10.35
C PRO A 277 -9.14 -18.42 11.09
N GLU A 278 -8.17 -18.95 11.83
CA GLU A 278 -8.34 -20.14 12.68
C GLU A 278 -9.45 -19.97 13.72
N ASP A 279 -9.61 -18.75 14.23
CA ASP A 279 -10.64 -18.36 15.20
C ASP A 279 -12.06 -18.24 14.58
N LEU A 280 -12.19 -18.20 13.24
CA LEU A 280 -13.50 -18.25 12.57
C LEU A 280 -13.93 -19.69 12.24
N ARG A 281 -13.07 -20.70 12.46
CA ARG A 281 -13.40 -22.12 12.26
C ARG A 281 -14.13 -22.75 13.45
N HIS A 282 -14.11 -22.10 14.61
CA HIS A 282 -14.60 -22.66 15.89
C HIS A 282 -15.64 -21.79 16.60
N GLY A 283 -16.30 -20.88 15.88
CA GLY A 283 -17.33 -19.97 16.42
C GLY A 283 -18.71 -20.24 15.87
#